data_AF-A0A970IF20-F1
#
_entry.id   AF-A0A970IF20-F1
#
_cell.length_a   1.000
_cell.length_b   1.000
_cell.length_c   1.000
_cell.angle_alpha   90.00
_cell.angle_beta   90.00
_cell.angle_gamma   90.00
#
_symmetry.space_group_name_H-M   'P 1'
#
loop_
_entity.id
_entity.type
_entity.pdbx_description
1 polymer ?
#
loop_
_entity_poly.entity_id
_entity_poly.type
_entity_poly.pdbx_seq_one_letter_code
_entity_poly.pdbx_strand_id
1 'polypeptide(L)'
;MTKRLLLISLTVLVTACAGNREHVPTEDFIKIDGADLVLHGEKFFIRGTNLGNWLNPEGYMFGFRKTNSAGWIDRMFRELAGPDFTAEFWNSFKDRYITYADIAFIASTGANTVRLPFHYKLFTDEDYMGLVVSQDGFDRIDSLVTWCRREGLFVILDMHDAPGGQTGDNIDDSHGYPWLFESETSQQLFCDIWKKIAGRYRNEPVILGYDLLNEPIAPYFSNKDSLNRLLEPLYKRVVAEIRKVDTNHIVILGAPQWNSNFDPFTDWTFDDRIMYSCHRYGGDATAEAIAHYVDFRDKTSLPMYMGEIGHNTLEWMGDFCKVMEDNNIGYTFWPYKKMGGSCFVSVGTPENWDQVVSFSEAPRDTYAAIREARPDQELSRRAMRDFLEMCLFENGSIEMDYIRALRLEKERTDN
;
A
#
# COMPACT_ATOMS: atom_id res chain seq x y z
N MET A 1 -56.56 -16.73 49.33
CA MET A 1 -56.21 -16.43 47.93
C MET A 1 -54.81 -15.85 47.92
N THR A 2 -53.80 -16.67 47.67
CA THR A 2 -52.39 -16.27 47.68
C THR A 2 -51.76 -16.78 46.39
N LYS A 3 -51.41 -15.86 45.49
CA LYS A 3 -50.87 -16.15 44.15
C LYS A 3 -49.44 -16.71 44.27
N ARG A 4 -49.19 -17.88 43.66
CA ARG A 4 -47.84 -18.41 43.40
C ARG A 4 -47.27 -17.71 42.17
N LEU A 5 -46.08 -17.11 42.30
CA LEU A 5 -45.28 -16.60 41.20
C LEU A 5 -44.42 -17.75 40.66
N LEU A 6 -44.56 -18.08 39.37
CA LEU A 6 -43.75 -19.06 38.67
C LEU A 6 -42.53 -18.32 38.09
N LEU A 7 -41.32 -18.63 38.56
CA LEU A 7 -40.08 -18.16 37.95
C LEU A 7 -39.75 -19.09 36.77
N ILE A 8 -39.80 -18.59 35.54
CA ILE A 8 -39.32 -19.30 34.35
C ILE A 8 -37.86 -18.88 34.15
N SER A 9 -36.94 -19.80 34.39
CA SER A 9 -35.52 -19.62 34.10
C SER A 9 -35.30 -19.83 32.59
N LEU A 10 -34.97 -18.77 31.86
CA LEU A 10 -34.65 -18.83 30.44
C LEU A 10 -33.16 -19.18 30.29
N THR A 11 -32.86 -20.45 30.03
CA THR A 11 -31.50 -20.89 29.72
C THR A 11 -31.19 -20.52 28.26
N VAL A 12 -30.37 -19.48 28.05
CA VAL A 12 -29.85 -19.15 26.73
C VAL A 12 -28.75 -20.15 26.39
N LEU A 13 -29.02 -21.07 25.45
CA LEU A 13 -27.99 -21.89 24.82
C LEU A 13 -27.16 -20.99 23.91
N VAL A 14 -25.92 -20.69 24.32
CA VAL A 14 -24.91 -20.13 23.41
C VAL A 14 -24.35 -21.31 22.61
N THR A 15 -24.88 -21.54 21.42
CA THR A 15 -24.22 -22.39 20.42
C THR A 15 -22.97 -21.66 19.94
N ALA A 16 -21.82 -22.11 20.42
CA ALA A 16 -20.53 -21.78 19.82
C ALA A 16 -20.50 -22.42 18.42
N CYS A 17 -20.76 -21.62 17.38
CA CYS A 17 -20.40 -21.98 16.03
C CYS A 17 -18.86 -21.94 15.96
N ALA A 18 -18.22 -23.07 16.25
CA ALA A 18 -16.89 -23.32 15.73
C ALA A 18 -17.02 -23.27 14.20
N GLY A 19 -16.61 -22.15 13.61
CA GLY A 19 -16.60 -21.99 12.17
C GLY A 19 -15.83 -23.15 11.56
N ASN A 20 -16.50 -23.94 10.71
CA ASN A 20 -15.82 -24.82 9.80
C ASN A 20 -14.76 -23.98 9.08
N ARG A 21 -13.48 -24.33 9.23
CA ARG A 21 -12.45 -23.80 8.35
C ARG A 21 -12.78 -24.35 6.97
N GLU A 22 -13.46 -23.56 6.16
CA GLU A 22 -13.66 -23.89 4.75
C GLU A 22 -12.28 -24.15 4.14
N HIS A 23 -12.13 -25.33 3.55
CA HIS A 23 -10.94 -25.68 2.81
C HIS A 23 -11.03 -24.90 1.50
N VAL A 24 -10.25 -23.82 1.38
CA VAL A 24 -10.11 -23.08 0.13
C VAL A 24 -9.27 -23.93 -0.82
N PRO A 25 -9.81 -24.28 -2.01
CA PRO A 25 -9.08 -25.04 -2.99
C PRO A 25 -7.77 -24.34 -3.41
N THR A 26 -6.70 -25.12 -3.57
CA THR A 26 -5.37 -24.57 -3.90
C THR A 26 -5.32 -23.88 -5.26
N GLU A 27 -6.24 -24.24 -6.15
CA GLU A 27 -6.42 -23.69 -7.49
C GLU A 27 -6.96 -22.26 -7.50
N ASP A 28 -7.53 -21.79 -6.39
CA ASP A 28 -8.06 -20.43 -6.23
C ASP A 28 -6.96 -19.40 -5.93
N PHE A 29 -5.76 -19.85 -5.59
CA PHE A 29 -4.59 -18.98 -5.42
C PHE A 29 -3.84 -18.79 -6.74
N ILE A 30 -3.34 -17.58 -6.95
CA ILE A 30 -2.39 -17.30 -8.04
C ILE A 30 -1.09 -18.07 -7.76
N LYS A 31 -0.62 -18.80 -8.77
CA LYS A 31 0.59 -19.63 -8.71
C LYS A 31 1.67 -19.08 -9.63
N ILE A 32 2.90 -19.53 -9.40
CA ILE A 32 4.06 -19.26 -10.24
C ILE A 32 4.31 -20.47 -11.13
N ASP A 33 4.48 -20.24 -12.43
CA ASP A 33 4.97 -21.20 -13.42
C ASP A 33 6.10 -20.55 -14.23
N GLY A 34 7.35 -20.79 -13.80
CA GLY A 34 8.50 -20.06 -14.31
C GLY A 34 8.35 -18.55 -14.12
N ALA A 35 8.45 -17.80 -15.22
CA ALA A 35 8.29 -16.35 -15.21
C ALA A 35 6.82 -15.88 -15.23
N ASP A 36 5.86 -16.80 -15.31
CA ASP A 36 4.44 -16.49 -15.43
C ASP A 36 3.72 -16.60 -14.08
N LEU A 37 2.71 -15.74 -13.92
CA LEU A 37 1.66 -15.94 -12.93
C LEU A 37 0.53 -16.72 -13.60
N VAL A 38 -0.06 -17.67 -12.89
CA VAL A 38 -1.12 -18.56 -13.41
C VAL A 38 -2.26 -18.65 -12.42
N LEU A 39 -3.49 -18.50 -12.91
CA LEU A 39 -4.72 -18.69 -12.15
C LEU A 39 -5.64 -19.63 -12.95
N HIS A 40 -6.11 -20.70 -12.32
CA HIS A 40 -6.96 -21.72 -12.97
C HIS A 40 -6.41 -22.28 -14.30
N GLY A 41 -5.08 -22.36 -14.42
CA GLY A 41 -4.40 -22.86 -15.62
C GLY A 41 -4.22 -21.82 -16.74
N GLU A 42 -4.76 -20.61 -16.56
CA GLU A 42 -4.61 -19.49 -17.48
C GLU A 42 -3.57 -18.50 -16.97
N LYS A 43 -2.86 -17.88 -17.90
CA LYS A 43 -1.87 -16.86 -17.56
C LYS A 43 -2.56 -15.64 -16.94
N PHE A 44 -2.15 -15.29 -15.73
CA PHE A 44 -2.57 -14.10 -15.03
C PHE A 44 -1.57 -12.97 -15.28
N PHE A 45 -2.06 -11.78 -15.61
CA PHE A 45 -1.21 -10.62 -15.88
C PHE A 45 -1.69 -9.44 -15.05
N ILE A 46 -0.87 -8.98 -14.09
CA ILE A 46 -1.24 -7.89 -13.18
C ILE A 46 -1.46 -6.60 -13.98
N ARG A 47 -2.64 -6.00 -13.83
CA ARG A 47 -2.98 -4.67 -14.36
C ARG A 47 -3.84 -3.96 -13.34
N GLY A 48 -3.31 -2.90 -12.74
CA GLY A 48 -3.97 -2.32 -11.58
C GLY A 48 -3.49 -0.95 -11.19
N THR A 49 -3.81 -0.54 -9.98
CA THR A 49 -3.37 0.73 -9.40
C THR A 49 -3.02 0.57 -7.93
N ASN A 50 -2.32 1.57 -7.39
CA ASN A 50 -1.94 1.64 -5.98
C ASN A 50 -2.93 2.50 -5.20
N LEU A 51 -3.38 2.00 -4.06
CA LEU A 51 -4.20 2.75 -3.09
C LEU A 51 -3.30 3.65 -2.21
N GLY A 52 -2.39 4.39 -2.87
CA GLY A 52 -1.50 5.35 -2.24
C GLY A 52 -2.26 6.44 -1.50
N ASN A 53 -1.58 7.11 -0.58
CA ASN A 53 -2.12 8.11 0.34
C ASN A 53 -3.11 7.62 1.41
N TRP A 54 -3.70 6.43 1.28
CA TRP A 54 -4.79 5.98 2.15
C TRP A 54 -4.28 5.55 3.54
N LEU A 55 -3.45 4.49 3.56
CA LEU A 55 -2.87 3.91 4.77
C LEU A 55 -1.35 4.17 4.91
N ASN A 56 -0.83 4.98 3.98
CA ASN A 56 0.49 5.61 3.96
C ASN A 56 0.31 6.98 3.25
N PRO A 57 0.12 8.09 4.00
CA PRO A 57 -0.06 9.41 3.43
C PRO A 57 1.26 10.07 3.04
N GLU A 58 1.31 10.64 1.84
CA GLU A 58 2.47 11.33 1.28
C GLU A 58 2.18 12.81 1.03
N GLY A 59 3.11 13.69 1.40
CA GLY A 59 2.82 15.13 1.45
C GLY A 59 2.41 15.74 0.11
N TYR A 60 3.04 15.31 -0.98
CA TYR A 60 2.75 15.86 -2.31
C TYR A 60 1.31 15.57 -2.75
N MET A 61 0.69 14.50 -2.24
CA MET A 61 -0.70 14.15 -2.51
C MET A 61 -1.71 15.05 -1.78
N PHE A 62 -1.24 15.86 -0.82
CA PHE A 62 -1.98 16.97 -0.19
C PHE A 62 -1.54 18.36 -0.71
N GLY A 63 -0.57 18.40 -1.62
CA GLY A 63 0.06 19.64 -2.12
C GLY A 63 1.23 20.16 -1.28
N PHE A 64 1.71 19.38 -0.30
CA PHE A 64 2.85 19.73 0.55
C PHE A 64 4.17 19.36 -0.13
N ARG A 65 5.24 20.08 0.20
CA ARG A 65 6.60 19.80 -0.32
C ARG A 65 7.57 19.45 0.79
N LYS A 66 7.63 20.27 1.84
CA LYS A 66 8.52 20.00 2.98
C LYS A 66 7.94 19.00 3.97
N THR A 67 6.62 18.98 4.14
CA THR A 67 5.94 18.05 5.04
C THR A 67 5.53 16.82 4.24
N ASN A 68 6.47 15.90 4.02
CA ASN A 68 6.38 14.89 2.97
C ASN A 68 6.27 13.42 3.43
N SER A 69 6.32 13.13 4.72
CA SER A 69 6.07 11.79 5.30
C SER A 69 4.84 11.78 6.21
N ALA A 70 4.28 10.61 6.47
CA ALA A 70 3.08 10.44 7.28
C ALA A 70 3.20 11.07 8.69
N GLY A 71 4.30 10.84 9.39
CA GLY A 71 4.57 11.38 10.72
C GLY A 71 4.79 12.89 10.71
N TRP A 72 5.38 13.44 9.65
CA TRP A 72 5.53 14.89 9.50
C TRP A 72 4.18 15.56 9.23
N ILE A 73 3.32 14.94 8.41
CA ILE A 73 1.95 15.42 8.15
C ILE A 73 1.13 15.39 9.44
N ASP A 74 1.15 14.27 10.17
CA ASP A 74 0.42 14.14 11.44
C ASP A 74 0.86 15.21 12.45
N ARG A 75 2.18 15.37 12.64
CA ARG A 75 2.73 16.41 13.51
C ARG A 75 2.26 17.81 13.08
N MET A 76 2.34 18.11 11.79
CA MET A 76 1.94 19.41 11.25
C MET A 76 0.45 19.66 11.48
N PHE A 77 -0.43 18.67 11.26
CA PHE A 77 -1.85 18.80 11.53
C PHE A 77 -2.14 19.03 13.03
N ARG A 78 -1.43 18.33 13.94
CA ARG A 78 -1.59 18.58 15.39
C ARG A 78 -1.16 19.98 15.79
N GLU A 79 -0.07 20.49 15.21
CA GLU A 79 0.41 21.86 15.42
C GLU A 79 -0.58 22.92 14.89
N LEU A 80 -1.30 22.60 13.81
CA LEU A 80 -2.29 23.45 13.14
C LEU A 80 -3.64 23.47 13.86
N ALA A 81 -4.25 22.29 14.03
CA ALA A 81 -5.66 22.13 14.37
C ALA A 81 -5.91 21.56 15.79
N GLY A 82 -4.86 21.04 16.43
CA GLY A 82 -4.91 20.40 17.74
C GLY A 82 -5.05 18.87 17.66
N PRO A 83 -4.60 18.12 18.67
CA PRO A 83 -4.50 16.66 18.62
C PRO A 83 -5.86 15.95 18.47
N ASP A 84 -6.90 16.40 19.17
CA ASP A 84 -8.22 15.76 19.12
C ASP A 84 -8.85 15.88 17.72
N PHE A 85 -8.80 17.07 17.13
CA PHE A 85 -9.28 17.29 15.76
C PHE A 85 -8.47 16.49 14.74
N THR A 86 -7.15 16.42 14.88
CA THR A 86 -6.31 15.63 13.99
C THR A 86 -6.63 14.14 14.08
N ALA A 87 -6.91 13.62 15.28
CA ALA A 87 -7.32 12.24 15.44
C ALA A 87 -8.66 11.95 14.75
N GLU A 88 -9.66 12.82 14.93
CA GLU A 88 -10.95 12.73 14.23
C GLU A 88 -10.81 12.85 12.72
N PHE A 89 -9.94 13.75 12.26
CA PHE A 89 -9.61 13.94 10.84
C PHE A 89 -9.07 12.64 10.25
N TRP A 90 -8.07 12.02 10.89
CA TRP A 90 -7.48 10.81 10.36
C TRP A 90 -8.41 9.61 10.37
N ASN A 91 -9.24 9.45 11.40
CA ASN A 91 -10.26 8.41 11.40
C ASN A 91 -11.24 8.62 10.23
N SER A 92 -11.73 9.85 10.06
CA SER A 92 -12.63 10.20 8.95
C SER A 92 -11.95 10.06 7.59
N PHE A 93 -10.66 10.36 7.49
CA PHE A 93 -9.87 10.21 6.28
C PHE A 93 -9.80 8.73 5.88
N LYS A 94 -9.47 7.84 6.82
CA LYS A 94 -9.45 6.39 6.56
C LYS A 94 -10.81 5.85 6.11
N ASP A 95 -11.91 6.39 6.65
CA ASP A 95 -13.28 5.97 6.30
C ASP A 95 -13.78 6.50 4.95
N ARG A 96 -13.24 7.63 4.47
CA ARG A 96 -13.75 8.35 3.29
C ARG A 96 -12.80 8.32 2.11
N TYR A 97 -11.51 8.13 2.33
CA TYR A 97 -10.52 8.19 1.27
C TYR A 97 -10.55 6.97 0.38
N ILE A 98 -10.85 5.77 0.86
CA ILE A 98 -11.14 4.63 -0.01
C ILE A 98 -12.38 3.93 0.53
N THR A 99 -13.36 3.75 -0.34
CA THR A 99 -14.63 3.11 -0.06
C THR A 99 -14.91 2.01 -1.08
N TYR A 100 -16.01 1.29 -0.89
CA TYR A 100 -16.48 0.35 -1.91
C TYR A 100 -16.69 1.00 -3.30
N ALA A 101 -17.14 2.26 -3.36
CA ALA A 101 -17.37 2.94 -4.63
C ALA A 101 -16.07 3.13 -5.43
N ASP A 102 -14.97 3.41 -4.74
CA ASP A 102 -13.64 3.52 -5.34
C ASP A 102 -13.20 2.16 -5.94
N ILE A 103 -13.39 1.06 -5.20
CA ILE A 103 -13.02 -0.29 -5.65
C ILE A 103 -13.88 -0.76 -6.83
N ALA A 104 -15.19 -0.52 -6.78
CA ALA A 104 -16.10 -0.81 -7.90
C ALA A 104 -15.72 -0.01 -9.15
N PHE A 105 -15.32 1.26 -8.99
CA PHE A 105 -14.83 2.06 -10.09
C PHE A 105 -13.53 1.51 -10.67
N ILE A 106 -12.53 1.16 -9.84
CA ILE A 106 -11.27 0.55 -10.30
C ILE A 106 -11.55 -0.71 -11.12
N ALA A 107 -12.44 -1.60 -10.65
CA ALA A 107 -12.81 -2.80 -11.41
C ALA A 107 -13.45 -2.46 -12.76
N SER A 108 -14.30 -1.42 -12.80
CA SER A 108 -14.97 -0.97 -14.03
C SER A 108 -14.01 -0.45 -15.10
N THR A 109 -12.77 -0.08 -14.75
CA THR A 109 -11.75 0.33 -15.75
C THR A 109 -11.08 -0.86 -16.44
N GLY A 110 -11.38 -2.10 -16.03
CA GLY A 110 -10.69 -3.31 -16.50
C GLY A 110 -9.47 -3.70 -15.67
N ALA A 111 -9.18 -2.99 -14.57
CA ALA A 111 -8.16 -3.44 -13.62
C ALA A 111 -8.54 -4.80 -13.01
N ASN A 112 -7.53 -5.61 -12.70
CA ASN A 112 -7.68 -6.89 -12.02
C ASN A 112 -6.99 -6.94 -10.65
N THR A 113 -6.17 -5.93 -10.31
CA THR A 113 -5.37 -5.92 -9.09
C THR A 113 -5.35 -4.52 -8.47
N VAL A 114 -5.32 -4.45 -7.15
CA VAL A 114 -4.96 -3.25 -6.39
C VAL A 114 -3.77 -3.55 -5.49
N ARG A 115 -2.78 -2.66 -5.43
CA ARG A 115 -1.70 -2.72 -4.44
C ARG A 115 -2.06 -1.78 -3.29
N LEU A 116 -1.96 -2.26 -2.06
CA LEU A 116 -2.27 -1.51 -0.84
C LEU A 116 -0.98 -1.21 -0.07
N PRO A 117 -0.40 -0.02 -0.26
CA PRO A 117 0.63 0.52 0.61
C PRO A 117 0.07 0.74 2.02
N PHE A 118 0.77 0.25 3.03
CA PHE A 118 0.41 0.46 4.43
C PHE A 118 1.62 0.67 5.33
N HIS A 119 1.41 1.39 6.42
CA HIS A 119 2.40 1.58 7.47
C HIS A 119 2.33 0.48 8.54
N TYR A 120 3.48 -0.07 8.97
CA TYR A 120 3.54 -1.14 9.99
C TYR A 120 2.82 -0.83 11.32
N LYS A 121 2.72 0.45 11.73
CA LYS A 121 2.13 0.87 13.00
C LYS A 121 0.63 0.54 13.09
N LEU A 122 -0.03 0.33 11.95
CA LEU A 122 -1.40 -0.19 11.87
C LEU A 122 -1.57 -1.57 12.52
N PHE A 123 -0.49 -2.24 12.89
CA PHE A 123 -0.50 -3.57 13.53
C PHE A 123 0.21 -3.61 14.89
N THR A 124 0.66 -2.48 15.43
CA THR A 124 1.38 -2.36 16.71
C THR A 124 0.51 -1.69 17.79
N ASP A 125 1.07 -1.12 18.85
CA ASP A 125 0.31 -0.26 19.80
C ASP A 125 0.77 1.21 19.70
N GLU A 126 1.55 1.53 18.66
CA GLU A 126 2.04 2.89 18.42
C GLU A 126 0.93 3.78 17.83
N ASP A 127 0.96 5.06 18.19
CA ASP A 127 0.07 6.05 17.58
C ASP A 127 0.45 6.27 16.11
N TYR A 128 -0.55 6.15 15.24
CA TYR A 128 -0.44 6.37 13.81
C TYR A 128 -1.78 6.83 13.25
N MET A 129 -1.84 8.04 12.69
CA MET A 129 -3.06 8.60 12.10
C MET A 129 -4.28 8.52 13.06
N GLY A 130 -4.12 9.07 14.27
CA GLY A 130 -5.24 9.36 15.16
C GLY A 130 -5.74 8.20 16.01
N LEU A 131 -4.88 7.24 16.37
CA LEU A 131 -5.29 6.03 17.07
C LEU A 131 -5.58 6.26 18.56
N VAL A 132 -6.68 5.67 19.03
CA VAL A 132 -7.06 5.59 20.44
C VAL A 132 -7.47 4.14 20.76
N VAL A 133 -6.51 3.31 21.15
CA VAL A 133 -6.64 1.93 21.69
C VAL A 133 -7.43 0.94 20.81
N SER A 134 -6.76 -0.12 20.34
CA SER A 134 -7.18 -1.11 19.32
C SER A 134 -6.93 -0.65 17.89
N GLN A 135 -5.98 -1.32 17.23
CA GLN A 135 -5.59 -1.08 15.86
C GLN A 135 -6.73 -1.42 14.88
N ASP A 136 -6.95 -0.57 13.87
CA ASP A 136 -7.94 -0.80 12.82
C ASP A 136 -7.33 -1.38 11.53
N GLY A 137 -6.01 -1.61 11.47
CA GLY A 137 -5.32 -2.09 10.25
C GLY A 137 -5.93 -3.36 9.64
N PHE A 138 -6.29 -4.33 10.48
CA PHE A 138 -6.96 -5.55 10.00
C PHE A 138 -8.38 -5.27 9.49
N ASP A 139 -9.15 -4.43 10.17
CA ASP A 139 -10.52 -4.10 9.76
C ASP A 139 -10.53 -3.35 8.42
N ARG A 140 -9.51 -2.52 8.15
CA ARG A 140 -9.31 -1.85 6.85
C ARG A 140 -9.03 -2.85 5.74
N ILE A 141 -8.08 -3.77 5.97
CA ILE A 141 -7.73 -4.78 4.97
C ILE A 141 -8.89 -5.76 4.75
N ASP A 142 -9.60 -6.19 5.79
CA ASP A 142 -10.77 -7.07 5.66
C ASP A 142 -11.89 -6.42 4.82
N SER A 143 -12.11 -5.12 5.03
CA SER A 143 -13.05 -4.34 4.23
C SER A 143 -12.62 -4.31 2.75
N LEU A 144 -11.34 -4.01 2.49
CA LEU A 144 -10.79 -4.02 1.13
C LEU A 144 -10.93 -5.39 0.48
N VAL A 145 -10.53 -6.46 1.16
CA VAL A 145 -10.66 -7.85 0.68
C VAL A 145 -12.11 -8.18 0.34
N THR A 146 -13.06 -7.74 1.17
CA THR A 146 -14.50 -7.94 0.92
C THR A 146 -14.95 -7.21 -0.35
N TRP A 147 -14.52 -5.97 -0.55
CA TRP A 147 -14.85 -5.19 -1.74
C TRP A 147 -14.20 -5.78 -2.99
N CYS A 148 -12.90 -6.10 -2.94
CA CYS A 148 -12.15 -6.68 -4.04
C CYS A 148 -12.71 -8.05 -4.45
N ARG A 149 -13.10 -8.90 -3.50
CA ARG A 149 -13.79 -10.17 -3.82
C ARG A 149 -15.06 -9.95 -4.63
N ARG A 150 -15.88 -8.98 -4.21
CA ARG A 150 -17.15 -8.68 -4.87
C ARG A 150 -16.95 -8.20 -6.30
N GLU A 151 -15.87 -7.46 -6.54
CA GLU A 151 -15.58 -6.85 -7.85
C GLU A 151 -14.63 -7.69 -8.71
N GLY A 152 -14.15 -8.83 -8.23
CA GLY A 152 -13.19 -9.68 -8.94
C GLY A 152 -11.80 -9.05 -9.07
N LEU A 153 -11.35 -8.33 -8.05
CA LEU A 153 -10.01 -7.75 -7.95
C LEU A 153 -9.16 -8.56 -6.97
N PHE A 154 -7.87 -8.66 -7.26
CA PHE A 154 -6.86 -9.17 -6.34
C PHE A 154 -6.17 -8.04 -5.57
N VAL A 155 -5.63 -8.36 -4.39
CA VAL A 155 -4.94 -7.39 -3.51
C VAL A 155 -3.49 -7.80 -3.31
N ILE A 156 -2.56 -6.89 -3.53
CA ILE A 156 -1.18 -6.99 -3.06
C ILE A 156 -1.07 -6.18 -1.78
N LEU A 157 -0.66 -6.80 -0.69
CA LEU A 157 -0.39 -6.11 0.57
C LEU A 157 1.07 -5.66 0.56
N ASP A 158 1.30 -4.35 0.68
CA ASP A 158 2.62 -3.73 0.59
C ASP A 158 2.98 -3.02 1.90
N MET A 159 4.00 -3.53 2.59
CA MET A 159 4.54 -2.82 3.75
C MET A 159 5.42 -1.67 3.26
N HIS A 160 4.78 -0.52 3.15
CA HIS A 160 5.37 0.70 2.58
C HIS A 160 6.25 1.44 3.59
N ASP A 161 5.93 1.31 4.89
CA ASP A 161 6.76 1.77 5.99
C ASP A 161 7.03 0.58 6.91
N ALA A 162 8.30 0.20 7.05
CA ALA A 162 8.71 -0.88 7.93
C ALA A 162 9.24 -0.36 9.29
N PRO A 163 9.26 -1.19 10.34
CA PRO A 163 9.86 -0.82 11.62
C PRO A 163 11.29 -0.28 11.46
N GLY A 164 11.55 0.92 11.98
CA GLY A 164 12.84 1.61 11.86
C GLY A 164 13.12 2.26 10.50
N GLY A 165 12.26 2.10 9.50
CA GLY A 165 12.48 2.59 8.13
C GLY A 165 13.41 1.68 7.32
N GLN A 166 13.01 1.38 6.08
CA GLN A 166 13.76 0.56 5.13
C GLN A 166 14.50 1.39 4.07
N THR A 167 14.09 2.61 3.79
CA THR A 167 14.60 3.46 2.70
C THR A 167 15.47 4.56 3.25
N GLY A 168 15.02 5.24 4.32
CA GLY A 168 15.69 6.42 4.85
C GLY A 168 15.27 7.73 4.18
N ASP A 169 14.07 7.79 3.58
CA ASP A 169 13.52 8.98 2.92
C ASP A 169 12.05 9.22 3.34
N ASN A 170 11.34 10.11 2.65
CA ASN A 170 9.97 10.48 3.03
C ASN A 170 8.95 9.35 2.86
N ILE A 171 9.19 8.41 1.95
CA ILE A 171 8.21 7.38 1.55
C ILE A 171 7.98 6.31 2.63
N ASP A 172 8.91 6.15 3.59
CA ASP A 172 8.85 5.10 4.62
C ASP A 172 8.72 5.63 6.06
N ASP A 173 8.38 6.92 6.21
CA ASP A 173 8.25 7.64 7.49
C ASP A 173 9.43 7.41 8.44
N SER A 174 10.62 7.23 7.87
CA SER A 174 11.83 6.89 8.62
C SER A 174 12.44 8.10 9.33
N HIS A 175 13.50 7.83 10.08
CA HIS A 175 14.33 8.86 10.71
C HIS A 175 15.48 9.33 9.81
N GLY A 176 15.30 9.30 8.49
CA GLY A 176 16.30 9.72 7.49
C GLY A 176 17.46 8.71 7.29
N TYR A 177 17.27 7.47 7.75
CA TYR A 177 18.22 6.38 7.59
C TYR A 177 17.50 5.02 7.73
N PRO A 178 17.90 3.97 6.98
CA PRO A 178 17.19 2.70 6.97
C PRO A 178 17.59 1.81 8.17
N TRP A 179 17.18 2.20 9.38
CA TRP A 179 17.57 1.52 10.63
C TRP A 179 17.06 0.08 10.72
N LEU A 180 16.09 -0.33 9.89
CA LEU A 180 15.66 -1.72 9.80
C LEU A 180 16.84 -2.69 9.61
N PHE A 181 17.87 -2.32 8.86
CA PHE A 181 19.00 -3.21 8.57
C PHE A 181 20.01 -3.33 9.72
N GLU A 182 19.98 -2.43 10.71
CA GLU A 182 20.92 -2.42 11.83
C GLU A 182 20.27 -2.79 13.18
N SER A 183 18.94 -2.64 13.28
CA SER A 183 18.19 -2.88 14.50
C SER A 183 17.56 -4.26 14.53
N GLU A 184 18.12 -5.17 15.33
CA GLU A 184 17.54 -6.50 15.57
C GLU A 184 16.10 -6.42 16.11
N THR A 185 15.79 -5.41 16.94
CA THR A 185 14.43 -5.20 17.46
C THR A 185 13.46 -4.85 16.34
N SER A 186 13.88 -3.99 15.41
CA SER A 186 13.08 -3.62 14.24
C SER A 186 12.86 -4.81 13.30
N GLN A 187 13.91 -5.61 13.05
CA GLN A 187 13.81 -6.82 12.22
C GLN A 187 12.88 -7.86 12.84
N GLN A 188 12.94 -8.04 14.16
CA GLN A 188 12.04 -8.96 14.85
C GLN A 188 10.58 -8.48 14.75
N LEU A 189 10.33 -7.19 14.99
CA LEU A 189 8.99 -6.61 14.85
C LEU A 189 8.47 -6.72 13.41
N PHE A 190 9.33 -6.48 12.41
CA PHE A 190 9.02 -6.66 10.99
C PHE A 190 8.57 -8.11 10.69
N CYS A 191 9.33 -9.10 11.18
CA CYS A 191 8.98 -10.51 11.02
C CYS A 191 7.67 -10.87 11.74
N ASP A 192 7.46 -10.36 12.95
CA ASP A 192 6.27 -10.65 13.75
C ASP A 192 4.99 -10.08 13.12
N ILE A 193 5.06 -8.86 12.57
CA ILE A 193 3.94 -8.24 11.86
C ILE A 193 3.61 -9.04 10.59
N TRP A 194 4.60 -9.36 9.75
CA TRP A 194 4.36 -10.15 8.54
C TRP A 194 3.80 -11.54 8.85
N LYS A 195 4.31 -12.22 9.87
CA LYS A 195 3.76 -13.49 10.34
C LYS A 195 2.32 -13.36 10.83
N LYS A 196 1.96 -12.25 11.49
CA LYS A 196 0.58 -11.98 11.93
C LYS A 196 -0.36 -11.73 10.74
N ILE A 197 0.07 -10.95 9.75
CA ILE A 197 -0.66 -10.69 8.50
C ILE A 197 -0.86 -11.99 7.73
N ALA A 198 0.22 -12.71 7.42
CA ALA A 198 0.16 -13.98 6.71
C ALA A 198 -0.68 -15.02 7.47
N GLY A 199 -0.53 -15.08 8.79
CA GLY A 199 -1.36 -15.95 9.62
C GLY A 199 -2.85 -15.64 9.51
N ARG A 200 -3.26 -14.37 9.39
CA ARG A 200 -4.67 -13.99 9.19
C ARG A 200 -5.16 -14.36 7.80
N TYR A 201 -4.39 -14.04 6.76
CA TYR A 201 -4.82 -14.14 5.36
C TYR A 201 -4.40 -15.43 4.65
N ARG A 202 -3.75 -16.40 5.32
CA ARG A 202 -3.28 -17.67 4.71
C ARG A 202 -4.29 -18.44 3.85
N ASN A 203 -5.60 -18.26 4.08
CA ASN A 203 -6.67 -18.90 3.34
C ASN A 203 -7.49 -17.90 2.50
N GLU A 204 -6.94 -16.73 2.18
CA GLU A 204 -7.64 -15.65 1.50
C GLU A 204 -7.15 -15.50 0.05
N PRO A 205 -7.78 -16.17 -0.94
CA PRO A 205 -7.29 -16.16 -2.33
C PRO A 205 -7.39 -14.80 -3.01
N VAL A 206 -8.16 -13.84 -2.45
CA VAL A 206 -8.19 -12.45 -2.92
C VAL A 206 -6.83 -11.77 -2.73
N ILE A 207 -6.06 -12.17 -1.71
CA ILE A 207 -4.68 -11.70 -1.59
C ILE A 207 -3.84 -12.41 -2.65
N LEU A 208 -3.21 -11.65 -3.54
CA LEU A 208 -2.25 -12.16 -4.53
C LEU A 208 -0.93 -12.51 -3.84
N GLY A 209 -0.44 -11.61 -3.00
CA GLY A 209 0.85 -11.77 -2.34
C GLY A 209 1.20 -10.63 -1.39
N TYR A 210 2.39 -10.80 -0.80
CA TYR A 210 2.95 -9.94 0.24
C TYR A 210 4.19 -9.22 -0.29
N ASP A 211 4.08 -7.94 -0.62
CA ASP A 211 5.20 -7.06 -0.99
C ASP A 211 5.91 -6.58 0.28
N LEU A 212 7.04 -7.23 0.55
CA LEU A 212 7.62 -7.28 1.89
C LEU A 212 8.20 -5.93 2.33
N LEU A 213 8.80 -5.20 1.39
CA LEU A 213 9.37 -3.87 1.61
C LEU A 213 9.26 -3.04 0.33
N ASN A 214 8.73 -1.83 0.46
CA ASN A 214 8.81 -0.81 -0.57
C ASN A 214 10.20 -0.15 -0.61
N GLU A 215 10.84 -0.13 -1.79
CA GLU A 215 12.03 0.68 -2.09
C GLU A 215 13.14 0.71 -1.04
N PRO A 216 13.63 -0.44 -0.53
CA PRO A 216 14.64 -0.46 0.52
C PRO A 216 15.94 0.24 0.09
N ILE A 217 16.62 0.88 1.03
CA ILE A 217 17.97 1.44 0.92
C ILE A 217 18.11 2.43 -0.25
N ALA A 218 17.96 3.72 0.04
CA ALA A 218 18.16 4.76 -0.95
C ALA A 218 19.62 4.79 -1.51
N PRO A 219 19.84 5.33 -2.73
CA PRO A 219 21.14 5.23 -3.43
C PRO A 219 22.24 6.11 -2.85
N TYR A 220 21.92 7.05 -1.96
CA TYR A 220 22.82 8.13 -1.54
C TYR A 220 23.56 7.88 -0.22
N PHE A 221 23.42 6.71 0.41
CA PHE A 221 24.18 6.38 1.62
C PHE A 221 25.62 5.95 1.31
N SER A 222 26.58 6.48 2.07
CA SER A 222 28.01 6.16 1.90
C SER A 222 28.33 4.69 2.19
N ASN A 223 27.54 4.02 3.04
CA ASN A 223 27.66 2.61 3.38
C ASN A 223 26.62 1.72 2.65
N LYS A 224 26.00 2.21 1.57
CA LYS A 224 24.97 1.51 0.78
C LYS A 224 25.32 0.06 0.45
N ASP A 225 26.55 -0.24 0.04
CA ASP A 225 26.92 -1.61 -0.33
C ASP A 225 26.93 -2.56 0.87
N SER A 226 27.20 -2.04 2.08
CA SER A 226 27.05 -2.81 3.32
C SER A 226 25.58 -3.06 3.64
N LEU A 227 24.72 -2.05 3.47
CA LEU A 227 23.28 -2.20 3.66
C LEU A 227 22.67 -3.20 2.65
N ASN A 228 23.06 -3.12 1.37
CA ASN A 228 22.58 -4.02 0.32
C ASN A 228 22.87 -5.50 0.65
N ARG A 229 24.00 -5.81 1.30
CA ARG A 229 24.33 -7.18 1.73
C ARG A 229 23.42 -7.71 2.84
N LEU A 230 22.69 -6.84 3.55
CA LEU A 230 21.79 -7.22 4.64
C LEU A 230 20.36 -7.49 4.18
N LEU A 231 20.00 -7.10 2.95
CA LEU A 231 18.64 -7.21 2.44
C LEU A 231 18.20 -8.66 2.19
N GLU A 232 18.95 -9.43 1.39
CA GLU A 232 18.59 -10.84 1.11
C GLU A 232 18.52 -11.69 2.41
N PRO A 233 19.48 -11.59 3.36
CA PRO A 233 19.35 -12.26 4.65
C PRO A 233 18.07 -11.90 5.42
N LEU A 234 17.68 -10.62 5.42
CA LEU A 234 16.44 -10.17 6.07
C LEU A 234 15.20 -10.77 5.39
N TYR A 235 15.15 -10.75 4.05
CA TYR A 235 14.06 -11.38 3.31
C TYR A 235 13.94 -12.87 3.60
N LYS A 236 15.04 -13.61 3.58
CA LYS A 236 15.06 -15.04 3.95
C LYS A 236 14.50 -15.28 5.35
N ARG A 237 14.86 -14.42 6.31
CA ARG A 237 14.35 -14.49 7.70
C ARG A 237 12.84 -14.29 7.75
N VAL A 238 12.30 -13.22 7.17
CA VAL A 238 10.85 -12.95 7.22
C VAL A 238 10.04 -13.97 6.43
N VAL A 239 10.53 -14.43 5.27
CA VAL A 239 9.86 -15.47 4.48
C VAL A 239 9.82 -16.78 5.27
N ALA A 240 10.89 -17.15 5.97
CA ALA A 240 10.88 -18.32 6.85
C ALA A 240 9.85 -18.20 7.99
N GLU A 241 9.59 -17.00 8.52
CA GLU A 241 8.53 -16.78 9.52
C GLU A 241 7.12 -16.84 8.92
N ILE A 242 6.91 -16.26 7.73
CA ILE A 242 5.65 -16.34 6.97
C ILE A 242 5.30 -17.81 6.68
N ARG A 243 6.27 -18.58 6.18
CA ARG A 243 6.06 -19.99 5.81
C ARG A 243 5.74 -20.92 6.98
N LYS A 244 5.92 -20.49 8.23
CA LYS A 244 5.42 -21.23 9.41
C LYS A 244 3.90 -21.19 9.54
N VAL A 245 3.24 -20.24 8.89
CA VAL A 245 1.79 -20.00 9.03
C VAL A 245 1.04 -19.95 7.70
N ASP A 246 1.74 -19.71 6.59
CA ASP A 246 1.16 -19.56 5.26
C ASP A 246 2.06 -20.13 4.16
N THR A 247 1.58 -21.17 3.48
CA THR A 247 2.28 -21.83 2.37
C THR A 247 1.63 -21.57 1.00
N ASN A 248 0.61 -20.71 0.93
CA ASN A 248 -0.19 -20.50 -0.27
C ASN A 248 0.30 -19.28 -1.06
N HIS A 249 0.52 -18.15 -0.39
CA HIS A 249 0.72 -16.86 -1.04
C HIS A 249 2.13 -16.64 -1.57
N ILE A 250 2.20 -15.85 -2.64
CA ILE A 250 3.44 -15.30 -3.20
C ILE A 250 4.04 -14.30 -2.22
N VAL A 251 5.37 -14.35 -2.04
CA VAL A 251 6.14 -13.29 -1.39
C VAL A 251 6.82 -12.46 -2.46
N ILE A 252 6.63 -11.14 -2.40
CA ILE A 252 7.10 -10.18 -3.37
C ILE A 252 8.27 -9.41 -2.75
N LEU A 253 9.41 -9.39 -3.45
CA LEU A 253 10.67 -8.83 -2.95
C LEU A 253 11.01 -7.55 -3.71
N GLY A 254 10.88 -6.41 -3.04
CA GLY A 254 11.36 -5.12 -3.53
C GLY A 254 12.88 -5.04 -3.60
N ALA A 255 13.41 -4.60 -4.72
CA ALA A 255 14.83 -4.37 -4.89
C ALA A 255 15.30 -3.07 -4.19
N PRO A 256 16.56 -2.99 -3.78
CA PRO A 256 17.04 -1.75 -3.21
C PRO A 256 17.21 -0.66 -4.26
N GLN A 257 17.39 0.58 -3.80
CA GLN A 257 17.52 1.77 -4.64
C GLN A 257 16.30 1.96 -5.56
N TRP A 258 15.16 2.35 -4.98
CA TRP A 258 13.91 2.62 -5.70
C TRP A 258 13.41 1.41 -6.49
N ASN A 259 13.46 0.21 -5.91
CA ASN A 259 13.07 -1.04 -6.57
C ASN A 259 13.77 -1.22 -7.94
N SER A 260 15.04 -0.84 -8.06
CA SER A 260 15.73 -0.82 -9.35
C SER A 260 17.01 -1.66 -9.41
N ASN A 261 17.65 -1.96 -8.26
CA ASN A 261 18.95 -2.65 -8.23
C ASN A 261 18.84 -4.10 -7.76
N PHE A 262 18.84 -5.06 -8.69
CA PHE A 262 18.70 -6.48 -8.38
C PHE A 262 20.01 -7.22 -8.05
N ASP A 263 21.17 -6.56 -8.17
CA ASP A 263 22.48 -7.17 -7.89
C ASP A 263 22.61 -7.83 -6.50
N PRO A 264 21.97 -7.32 -5.42
CA PRO A 264 22.09 -7.92 -4.10
C PRO A 264 21.42 -9.28 -3.95
N PHE A 265 20.58 -9.71 -4.90
CA PHE A 265 19.93 -11.02 -4.86
C PHE A 265 20.78 -12.07 -5.58
N THR A 266 21.23 -13.05 -4.80
CA THR A 266 22.17 -14.09 -5.22
C THR A 266 21.62 -15.51 -5.06
N ASP A 267 20.59 -15.70 -4.23
CA ASP A 267 19.90 -16.97 -4.05
C ASP A 267 18.39 -16.72 -4.01
N TRP A 268 17.72 -17.16 -5.07
CA TRP A 268 16.28 -17.12 -5.26
C TRP A 268 15.65 -18.52 -5.19
N THR A 269 16.38 -19.49 -4.63
CA THR A 269 15.92 -20.89 -4.50
C THR A 269 15.42 -21.23 -3.10
N PHE A 270 15.49 -20.27 -2.17
CA PHE A 270 15.10 -20.48 -0.77
C PHE A 270 13.58 -20.56 -0.55
N ASP A 271 12.77 -20.13 -1.52
CA ASP A 271 11.31 -20.25 -1.53
C ASP A 271 10.84 -20.47 -2.97
N ASP A 272 9.78 -21.25 -3.15
CA ASP A 272 9.23 -21.62 -4.47
C ASP A 272 8.14 -20.66 -4.97
N ARG A 273 7.82 -19.61 -4.19
CA ARG A 273 6.75 -18.64 -4.47
C ARG A 273 7.25 -17.20 -4.36
N ILE A 274 8.41 -16.93 -4.96
CA ILE A 274 9.04 -15.61 -5.01
C ILE A 274 8.64 -14.88 -6.29
N MET A 275 8.20 -13.63 -6.16
CA MET A 275 8.10 -12.65 -7.23
C MET A 275 8.97 -11.43 -6.88
N TYR A 276 9.51 -10.76 -7.88
CA TYR A 276 10.29 -9.53 -7.67
C TYR A 276 9.48 -8.30 -8.08
N SER A 277 9.57 -7.21 -7.32
CA SER A 277 8.96 -5.92 -7.65
C SER A 277 10.01 -4.90 -8.11
N CYS A 278 9.72 -4.22 -9.24
CA CYS A 278 10.52 -3.13 -9.78
C CYS A 278 9.70 -1.85 -9.97
N HIS A 279 10.30 -0.67 -9.85
CA HIS A 279 9.61 0.62 -10.05
C HIS A 279 10.26 1.45 -11.16
N ARG A 280 9.46 2.29 -11.83
CA ARG A 280 9.97 3.24 -12.82
C ARG A 280 8.99 4.38 -13.16
N TYR A 281 9.45 5.62 -12.98
CA TYR A 281 8.68 6.83 -13.31
C TYR A 281 9.15 7.60 -14.56
N GLY A 282 10.27 7.22 -15.17
CA GLY A 282 10.81 7.95 -16.33
C GLY A 282 11.86 7.21 -17.16
N GLY A 283 12.57 7.94 -18.01
CA GLY A 283 13.45 7.38 -19.05
C GLY A 283 12.68 6.96 -20.30
N ASP A 284 13.34 6.33 -21.27
CA ASP A 284 12.69 5.92 -22.51
C ASP A 284 11.68 4.77 -22.29
N ALA A 285 10.57 4.80 -23.03
CA ALA A 285 9.55 3.75 -23.02
C ALA A 285 9.92 2.64 -24.05
N THR A 286 11.04 1.95 -23.84
CA THR A 286 11.52 0.89 -24.74
C THR A 286 11.94 -0.37 -23.99
N ALA A 287 12.04 -1.50 -24.69
CA ALA A 287 12.51 -2.75 -24.11
C ALA A 287 13.96 -2.64 -23.60
N GLU A 288 14.81 -1.89 -24.30
CA GLU A 288 16.20 -1.64 -23.90
C GLU A 288 16.26 -0.89 -22.55
N ALA A 289 15.31 0.01 -22.31
CA ALA A 289 15.27 0.80 -21.09
C ALA A 289 14.95 -0.04 -19.84
N ILE A 290 14.32 -1.21 -20.00
CA ILE A 290 13.99 -2.17 -18.93
C ILE A 290 14.74 -3.49 -19.04
N ALA A 291 15.76 -3.57 -19.92
CA ALA A 291 16.46 -4.81 -20.21
C ALA A 291 17.03 -5.47 -18.95
N HIS A 292 17.55 -4.69 -18.00
CA HIS A 292 18.09 -5.25 -16.75
C HIS A 292 17.04 -5.92 -15.86
N TYR A 293 15.77 -5.46 -15.89
CA TYR A 293 14.66 -6.14 -15.20
C TYR A 293 14.31 -7.46 -15.90
N VAL A 294 14.26 -7.43 -17.23
CA VAL A 294 13.97 -8.59 -18.09
C VAL A 294 15.07 -9.65 -17.93
N ASP A 295 16.33 -9.25 -18.02
CA ASP A 295 17.50 -10.12 -17.86
C ASP A 295 17.52 -10.78 -16.48
N PHE A 296 17.17 -10.05 -15.43
CA PHE A 296 17.09 -10.61 -14.08
C PHE A 296 15.93 -11.61 -13.93
N ARG A 297 14.75 -11.29 -14.46
CA ARG A 297 13.60 -12.21 -14.51
C ARG A 297 13.98 -13.51 -15.23
N ASP A 298 14.61 -13.40 -16.40
CA ASP A 298 14.97 -14.56 -17.21
C ASP A 298 16.10 -15.39 -16.55
N LYS A 299 17.09 -14.72 -15.95
CA LYS A 299 18.17 -15.36 -15.16
C LYS A 299 17.61 -16.19 -14.00
N THR A 300 16.59 -15.67 -13.30
CA THR A 300 16.02 -16.33 -12.13
C THR A 300 14.91 -17.32 -12.49
N SER A 301 14.29 -17.15 -13.67
CA SER A 301 13.06 -17.84 -14.09
C SER A 301 11.92 -17.65 -13.08
N LEU A 302 11.85 -16.47 -12.47
CA LEU A 302 10.80 -16.07 -11.52
C LEU A 302 10.07 -14.83 -12.04
N PRO A 303 8.80 -14.58 -11.64
CA PRO A 303 8.03 -13.44 -12.14
C PRO A 303 8.64 -12.08 -11.72
N MET A 304 8.47 -11.10 -12.60
CA MET A 304 8.80 -9.69 -12.37
C MET A 304 7.55 -8.84 -12.52
N TYR A 305 7.34 -7.93 -11.57
CA TYR A 305 6.17 -7.08 -11.48
C TYR A 305 6.57 -5.62 -11.30
N MET A 306 6.01 -4.72 -12.11
CA MET A 306 6.25 -3.30 -12.00
C MET A 306 5.27 -2.66 -11.00
N GLY A 307 5.68 -2.56 -9.73
CA GLY A 307 4.84 -2.09 -8.63
C GLY A 307 4.40 -0.63 -8.75
N GLU A 308 5.22 0.20 -9.38
CA GLU A 308 4.95 1.63 -9.51
C GLU A 308 5.44 2.19 -10.84
N ILE A 309 4.49 2.84 -11.53
CA ILE A 309 4.68 3.62 -12.76
C ILE A 309 3.70 4.78 -12.76
N GLY A 310 4.03 5.86 -13.47
CA GLY A 310 3.10 6.97 -13.65
C GLY A 310 3.82 8.30 -13.80
N HIS A 311 3.10 9.39 -13.48
CA HIS A 311 3.63 10.76 -13.48
C HIS A 311 4.33 11.19 -14.77
N ASN A 312 3.87 10.70 -15.93
CA ASN A 312 4.46 10.99 -17.23
C ASN A 312 3.40 11.37 -18.28
N THR A 313 3.80 11.63 -19.52
CA THR A 313 2.88 11.95 -20.61
C THR A 313 1.98 10.76 -20.96
N LEU A 314 0.79 11.05 -21.51
CA LEU A 314 -0.16 10.00 -21.93
C LEU A 314 0.44 9.05 -22.97
N GLU A 315 1.20 9.61 -23.94
CA GLU A 315 1.91 8.83 -24.96
C GLU A 315 2.94 7.90 -24.32
N TRP A 316 3.79 8.43 -23.43
CA TRP A 316 4.78 7.62 -22.74
C TRP A 316 4.15 6.49 -21.93
N MET A 317 3.06 6.77 -21.20
CA MET A 317 2.38 5.73 -20.42
C MET A 317 1.81 4.63 -21.31
N GLY A 318 1.18 4.98 -22.43
CA GLY A 318 0.68 4.01 -23.41
C GLY A 318 1.77 3.11 -23.98
N ASP A 319 2.88 3.71 -24.39
CA ASP A 319 4.03 2.99 -24.93
C ASP A 319 4.69 2.12 -23.86
N PHE A 320 4.86 2.64 -22.64
CA PHE A 320 5.52 1.91 -21.57
C PHE A 320 4.69 0.72 -21.09
N CYS A 321 3.36 0.87 -20.98
CA CYS A 321 2.45 -0.24 -20.70
C CYS A 321 2.55 -1.33 -21.76
N LYS A 322 2.67 -0.95 -23.04
CA LYS A 322 2.90 -1.92 -24.12
C LYS A 322 4.25 -2.63 -23.97
N VAL A 323 5.32 -1.91 -23.66
CA VAL A 323 6.65 -2.50 -23.43
C VAL A 323 6.60 -3.53 -22.30
N MET A 324 5.93 -3.22 -21.19
CA MET A 324 5.75 -4.15 -20.08
C MET A 324 4.92 -5.39 -20.49
N GLU A 325 3.82 -5.21 -21.23
CA GLU A 325 3.03 -6.32 -21.79
C GLU A 325 3.85 -7.24 -22.70
N ASP A 326 4.56 -6.67 -23.67
CA ASP A 326 5.37 -7.41 -24.65
C ASP A 326 6.52 -8.17 -23.96
N ASN A 327 6.97 -7.69 -22.81
CA ASN A 327 8.04 -8.29 -22.02
C ASN A 327 7.54 -9.09 -20.83
N ASN A 328 6.25 -9.43 -20.72
CA ASN A 328 5.71 -10.24 -19.62
C ASN A 328 5.95 -9.66 -18.21
N ILE A 329 5.72 -8.36 -18.04
CA ILE A 329 5.80 -7.69 -16.73
C ILE A 329 4.45 -7.04 -16.44
N GLY A 330 3.72 -7.55 -15.45
CA GLY A 330 2.49 -6.91 -14.98
C GLY A 330 2.79 -5.58 -14.28
N TYR A 331 1.80 -4.72 -14.10
CA TYR A 331 2.01 -3.38 -13.55
C TYR A 331 0.86 -2.83 -12.71
N THR A 332 1.21 -1.91 -11.79
CA THR A 332 0.26 -1.04 -11.08
C THR A 332 0.66 0.43 -11.14
N PHE A 333 -0.30 1.30 -11.43
CA PHE A 333 -0.06 2.74 -11.52
C PHE A 333 -0.04 3.42 -10.16
N TRP A 334 0.87 4.37 -10.00
CA TRP A 334 0.95 5.23 -8.82
C TRP A 334 0.44 6.65 -9.12
N PRO A 335 -0.57 7.16 -8.38
CA PRO A 335 -1.52 6.45 -7.52
C PRO A 335 -2.96 6.46 -8.10
N TYR A 336 -3.87 5.75 -7.43
CA TYR A 336 -5.29 5.76 -7.73
C TYR A 336 -5.92 7.15 -7.53
N LYS A 337 -5.68 7.78 -6.37
CA LYS A 337 -6.33 9.03 -5.96
C LYS A 337 -5.36 9.93 -5.23
N LYS A 338 -5.44 11.23 -5.50
CA LYS A 338 -4.70 12.30 -4.79
C LYS A 338 -5.28 13.68 -5.10
N MET A 339 -4.81 14.73 -4.43
CA MET A 339 -5.12 16.09 -4.85
C MET A 339 -4.50 16.41 -6.23
N GLY A 340 -5.31 16.98 -7.11
CA GLY A 340 -4.93 17.30 -8.49
C GLY A 340 -4.74 16.08 -9.40
N GLY A 341 -4.34 16.31 -10.66
CA GLY A 341 -4.28 15.28 -11.70
C GLY A 341 -3.09 14.31 -11.62
N SER A 342 -2.88 13.50 -12.67
CA SER A 342 -1.92 12.38 -12.72
C SER A 342 -2.25 11.27 -11.71
N CYS A 343 -3.52 10.87 -11.68
CA CYS A 343 -4.08 9.74 -10.95
C CYS A 343 -5.40 9.33 -11.66
N PHE A 344 -6.15 8.36 -11.15
CA PHE A 344 -7.44 7.96 -11.74
C PHE A 344 -8.56 8.92 -11.30
N VAL A 345 -8.56 9.28 -10.02
CA VAL A 345 -9.54 10.17 -9.41
C VAL A 345 -8.83 11.32 -8.72
N SER A 346 -9.04 12.53 -9.23
CA SER A 346 -8.49 13.77 -8.68
C SER A 346 -9.40 14.31 -7.58
N VAL A 347 -8.82 14.56 -6.41
CA VAL A 347 -9.47 15.25 -5.29
C VAL A 347 -9.30 16.76 -5.49
N GLY A 348 -10.40 17.51 -5.35
CA GLY A 348 -10.40 18.96 -5.44
C GLY A 348 -9.59 19.63 -4.34
N THR A 349 -9.28 20.92 -4.53
CA THR A 349 -8.65 21.75 -3.50
C THR A 349 -9.75 22.51 -2.74
N PRO A 350 -9.90 22.31 -1.42
CA PRO A 350 -10.87 23.05 -0.62
C PRO A 350 -10.62 24.56 -0.58
N GLU A 351 -11.67 25.32 -0.29
CA GLU A 351 -11.53 26.74 0.01
C GLU A 351 -10.59 26.91 1.23
N ASN A 352 -9.67 27.88 1.15
CA ASN A 352 -8.67 28.17 2.18
C ASN A 352 -7.67 27.03 2.46
N TRP A 353 -7.51 26.04 1.56
CA TRP A 353 -6.47 25.01 1.70
C TRP A 353 -5.04 25.58 1.55
N ASP A 354 -4.89 26.70 0.86
CA ASP A 354 -3.62 27.42 0.70
C ASP A 354 -3.00 27.84 2.04
N GLN A 355 -3.80 28.10 3.08
CA GLN A 355 -3.28 28.36 4.43
C GLN A 355 -2.70 27.09 5.08
N VAL A 356 -3.29 25.92 4.81
CA VAL A 356 -2.81 24.62 5.31
C VAL A 356 -1.48 24.29 4.64
N VAL A 357 -1.39 24.50 3.32
CA VAL A 357 -0.13 24.38 2.56
C VAL A 357 0.90 25.40 3.04
N SER A 358 0.52 26.66 3.23
CA SER A 358 1.46 27.69 3.72
C SER A 358 2.02 27.31 5.09
N PHE A 359 1.18 26.77 5.98
CA PHE A 359 1.63 26.25 7.26
C PHE A 359 2.52 25.01 7.11
N SER A 360 2.20 24.07 6.19
CA SER A 360 3.02 22.88 5.91
C SER A 360 4.44 23.24 5.43
N GLU A 361 4.62 24.39 4.80
CA GLU A 361 5.92 24.84 4.30
C GLU A 361 6.71 25.75 5.26
N ALA A 362 6.07 26.17 6.36
CA ALA A 362 6.64 27.11 7.32
C ALA A 362 7.73 26.49 8.23
N PRO A 363 8.67 27.30 8.75
CA PRO A 363 9.64 26.86 9.75
C PRO A 363 8.95 26.33 11.02
N ARG A 364 9.47 25.21 11.54
CA ARG A 364 8.94 24.51 12.71
C ARG A 364 10.03 23.96 13.64
N ASP A 365 11.20 24.59 13.58
CA ASP A 365 12.39 24.32 14.39
C ASP A 365 12.28 24.87 15.82
N THR A 366 11.39 25.85 16.06
CA THR A 366 11.08 26.37 17.39
C THR A 366 9.57 26.51 17.61
N TYR A 367 9.13 26.42 18.87
CA TYR A 367 7.73 26.69 19.22
C TYR A 367 7.30 28.12 18.90
N ALA A 368 8.22 29.08 18.90
CA ALA A 368 7.91 30.45 18.49
C ALA A 368 7.58 30.52 17.00
N ALA A 369 8.39 29.90 16.15
CA ALA A 369 8.15 29.80 14.71
C ALA A 369 6.81 29.12 14.39
N ILE A 370 6.50 28.01 15.08
CA ILE A 370 5.20 27.31 14.93
C ILE A 370 4.03 28.25 15.28
N ARG A 371 4.11 28.99 16.40
CA ARG A 371 3.05 29.92 16.80
C ARG A 371 2.89 31.10 15.84
N GLU A 372 3.99 31.63 15.33
CA GLU A 372 4.00 32.76 14.39
C GLU A 372 3.43 32.37 13.02
N ALA A 373 3.74 31.17 12.53
CA ALA A 373 3.26 30.67 11.26
C ALA A 373 1.79 30.22 11.28
N ARG A 374 1.22 29.93 12.47
CA ARG A 374 -0.10 29.32 12.58
C ARG A 374 -1.20 30.24 12.02
N PRO A 375 -1.97 29.80 11.02
CA PRO A 375 -3.09 30.56 10.48
C PRO A 375 -4.32 30.51 11.39
N ASP A 376 -5.45 31.04 10.92
CA ASP A 376 -6.73 30.90 11.61
C ASP A 376 -7.10 29.41 11.73
N GLN A 377 -7.20 28.94 12.97
CA GLN A 377 -7.40 27.53 13.27
C GLN A 377 -8.80 27.05 12.86
N GLU A 378 -9.83 27.90 12.91
CA GLU A 378 -11.18 27.48 12.57
C GLU A 378 -11.39 27.42 11.05
N LEU A 379 -10.80 28.36 10.30
CA LEU A 379 -10.74 28.27 8.85
C LEU A 379 -9.93 27.05 8.40
N SER A 380 -8.82 26.74 9.08
CA SER A 380 -8.01 25.55 8.79
C SER A 380 -8.79 24.26 9.04
N ARG A 381 -9.49 24.15 10.17
CA ARG A 381 -10.35 23.00 10.47
C ARG A 381 -11.50 22.86 9.47
N ARG A 382 -12.08 23.97 9.01
CA ARG A 382 -13.10 23.94 7.95
C ARG A 382 -12.52 23.39 6.65
N ALA A 383 -11.38 23.91 6.19
CA ALA A 383 -10.71 23.43 4.97
C ALA A 383 -10.37 21.93 5.06
N MET A 384 -9.93 21.45 6.24
CA MET A 384 -9.68 20.03 6.50
C MET A 384 -10.95 19.17 6.47
N ARG A 385 -12.09 19.65 6.98
CA ARG A 385 -13.38 18.94 6.86
C ARG A 385 -13.87 18.91 5.41
N ASP A 386 -13.73 20.02 4.70
CA ASP A 386 -14.10 20.11 3.28
C ASP A 386 -13.23 19.17 2.43
N PHE A 387 -11.95 19.03 2.76
CA PHE A 387 -11.07 18.04 2.14
C PHE A 387 -11.60 16.61 2.31
N LEU A 388 -12.06 16.24 3.52
CA LEU A 388 -12.64 14.91 3.77
C LEU A 388 -13.91 14.65 2.95
N GLU A 389 -14.75 15.66 2.74
CA GLU A 389 -15.92 15.53 1.86
C GLU A 389 -15.49 15.36 0.40
N MET A 390 -14.48 16.11 -0.06
CA MET A 390 -13.93 15.98 -1.41
C MET A 390 -13.22 14.64 -1.67
N CYS A 391 -12.81 13.92 -0.62
CA CYS A 391 -12.19 12.61 -0.75
C CYS A 391 -13.18 11.51 -1.17
N LEU A 392 -14.49 11.69 -0.94
CA LEU A 392 -15.51 10.74 -1.37
C LEU A 392 -15.51 10.59 -2.90
N PHE A 393 -15.66 9.37 -3.39
CA PHE A 393 -15.59 9.05 -4.82
C PHE A 393 -16.50 9.94 -5.67
N GLU A 394 -17.76 10.14 -5.24
CA GLU A 394 -18.75 10.95 -5.96
C GLU A 394 -18.39 12.43 -6.09
N ASN A 395 -17.44 12.92 -5.28
CA ASN A 395 -16.95 14.30 -5.31
C ASN A 395 -15.62 14.46 -6.05
N GLY A 396 -14.99 13.34 -6.44
CA GLY A 396 -13.75 13.33 -7.21
C GLY A 396 -13.98 13.59 -8.70
N SER A 397 -12.94 14.03 -9.40
CA SER A 397 -12.93 14.16 -10.86
C SER A 397 -12.20 12.98 -11.50
N ILE A 398 -12.85 12.27 -12.43
CA ILE A 398 -12.26 11.12 -13.12
C ILE A 398 -11.36 11.60 -14.27
N GLU A 399 -10.11 11.15 -14.29
CA GLU A 399 -9.11 11.46 -15.31
C GLU A 399 -9.12 10.40 -16.43
N MET A 400 -10.18 10.38 -17.25
CA MET A 400 -10.41 9.30 -18.25
C MET A 400 -9.27 9.13 -19.26
N ASP A 401 -8.64 10.21 -19.71
CA ASP A 401 -7.54 10.12 -20.67
C ASP A 401 -6.28 9.52 -20.03
N TYR A 402 -6.08 9.77 -18.73
CA TYR A 402 -5.04 9.10 -17.96
C TYR A 402 -5.31 7.61 -17.93
N ILE A 403 -6.51 7.18 -17.54
CA ILE A 403 -6.91 5.76 -17.46
C ILE A 403 -6.79 5.04 -18.81
N ARG A 404 -7.19 5.68 -19.92
CA ARG A 404 -7.08 5.08 -21.26
C ARG A 404 -5.64 4.80 -21.68
N ALA A 405 -4.69 5.65 -21.30
CA ALA A 405 -3.28 5.45 -21.59
C ALA A 405 -2.72 4.18 -20.92
N LEU A 406 -3.40 3.63 -19.92
CA LEU A 406 -2.91 2.56 -19.08
C LEU A 406 -3.22 1.16 -19.60
N ARG A 407 -3.89 1.04 -20.75
CA ARG A 407 -4.18 -0.26 -21.42
C ARG A 407 -4.88 -1.29 -20.51
N LEU A 408 -5.68 -0.82 -19.55
CA LEU A 408 -6.43 -1.67 -18.62
C LEU A 408 -7.54 -2.47 -19.32
N GLU A 409 -8.07 -1.96 -20.43
CA GLU A 409 -9.11 -2.62 -21.22
C GLU A 409 -8.54 -3.86 -21.95
N LYS A 410 -8.78 -5.04 -21.38
CA LYS A 410 -8.99 -6.29 -22.12
C LYS A 410 -10.35 -6.83 -21.69
N GLU A 411 -11.11 -7.37 -22.64
CA GLU A 411 -12.39 -8.05 -22.37
C GLU A 411 -12.21 -8.98 -21.17
N ARG A 412 -12.92 -8.73 -20.06
CA ARG A 412 -13.08 -9.73 -19.01
C ARG A 412 -13.74 -10.91 -19.69
N THR A 413 -12.99 -11.96 -19.93
CA THR A 413 -13.59 -13.26 -20.22
C THR A 413 -14.29 -13.67 -18.95
N ASP A 414 -15.59 -13.46 -18.89
CA ASP A 414 -16.46 -14.01 -17.85
C ASP A 414 -16.26 -15.54 -17.86
N ASN A 415 -15.44 -16.04 -16.94
CA ASN A 415 -15.30 -17.47 -16.66
C ASN A 415 -15.68 -17.70 -15.20
#